data_AF-A0A7X8DXR2-F1
#
_entry.id   AF-A0A7X8DXR2-F1
#
_cell.length_a   1.000
_cell.length_b   1.000
_cell.length_c   1.000
_cell.angle_alpha   90.00
_cell.angle_beta   90.00
_cell.angle_gamma   90.00
#
_symmetry.space_group_name_H-M   'P 1'
#
loop_
_entity.id
_entity.type
_entity.pdbx_description
1 polymer ?
#
loop_
_entity_poly.entity_id
_entity_poly.type
_entity_poly.pdbx_seq_one_letter_code
_entity_poly.pdbx_strand_id
1 'polypeptide(L)'
;MFIFKVQDAQGNKAEIRVQALDWSEQGAVSFSCNSDALAITLLTDCRSGQGFFELLAGTKPMYIEQWLEYLQELEKIRQVEVAIYSPLEPGYAQLCGLDSEQLKTLLDLVYQVGGFNRLQIMRYLKHRHSPTTMSTRYNPEELQRYRYLGELINQLIRLKAPTS
;
A
#
# COMPACT_ATOMS: atom_id res chain seq x y z
N MET A 1 0.50 -3.73 -2.62
CA MET A 1 -0.38 -2.55 -2.78
C MET A 1 -1.52 -2.62 -1.78
N PHE A 2 -1.82 -1.50 -1.12
CA PHE A 2 -2.97 -1.32 -0.23
C PHE A 2 -3.96 -0.38 -0.90
N ILE A 3 -5.25 -0.72 -0.89
CA ILE A 3 -6.33 0.12 -1.43
C ILE A 3 -7.33 0.35 -0.31
N PHE A 4 -7.42 1.59 0.16
CA PHE A 4 -8.42 2.04 1.11
C PHE A 4 -9.59 2.64 0.33
N LYS A 5 -10.76 2.03 0.46
CA LYS A 5 -12.02 2.56 -0.06
C LYS A 5 -12.76 3.22 1.08
N VAL A 6 -13.14 4.47 0.89
CA VAL A 6 -13.82 5.28 1.90
C VAL A 6 -15.19 5.68 1.38
N GLN A 7 -16.18 5.67 2.26
CA GLN A 7 -17.50 6.22 1.99
C GLN A 7 -17.97 7.10 3.14
N ASP A 8 -18.53 8.26 2.83
CA ASP A 8 -19.13 9.16 3.83
C ASP A 8 -20.62 8.88 4.08
N ALA A 9 -21.23 9.65 4.98
CA ALA A 9 -22.65 9.50 5.30
C ALA A 9 -23.59 9.85 4.12
N GLN A 10 -23.14 10.68 3.18
CA GLN A 10 -23.88 11.13 2.00
C GLN A 10 -23.75 10.14 0.82
N GLY A 11 -22.90 9.12 0.95
CA GLY A 11 -22.64 8.14 -0.10
C GLY A 11 -21.54 8.54 -1.08
N ASN A 12 -20.83 9.64 -0.82
CA ASN A 12 -19.63 10.00 -1.57
C ASN A 12 -18.53 8.99 -1.29
N LYS A 13 -17.66 8.78 -2.28
CA LYS A 13 -16.65 7.74 -2.26
C LYS A 13 -15.27 8.30 -2.58
N ALA A 14 -14.26 7.75 -1.93
CA ALA A 14 -12.87 8.01 -2.21
C ALA A 14 -12.07 6.70 -2.22
N GLU A 15 -10.97 6.71 -2.95
CA GLU A 15 -10.01 5.62 -2.99
C GLU A 15 -8.60 6.15 -2.81
N ILE A 16 -7.89 5.61 -1.82
CA ILE A 16 -6.48 5.88 -1.55
C ILE A 16 -5.71 4.60 -1.83
N ARG A 17 -4.81 4.64 -2.83
CA ARG A 17 -3.93 3.52 -3.18
C ARG A 17 -2.54 3.80 -2.69
N VAL A 18 -1.91 2.82 -2.03
CA VAL A 18 -0.53 2.89 -1.56
C VAL A 18 0.27 1.75 -2.16
N GLN A 19 1.31 2.10 -2.91
CA GLN A 19 2.29 1.14 -3.44
C GLN A 19 3.33 0.82 -2.36
N ALA A 20 2.98 -0.12 -1.49
CA ALA A 20 3.86 -0.68 -0.46
C ALA A 20 3.71 -2.20 -0.37
N LEU A 21 4.76 -2.88 0.12
CA LEU A 21 4.71 -4.30 0.44
C LEU A 21 4.29 -4.57 1.88
N ASP A 22 4.65 -3.67 2.80
CA ASP A 22 4.34 -3.76 4.23
C ASP A 22 3.59 -2.52 4.75
N TRP A 23 2.85 -2.70 5.84
CA TRP A 23 2.08 -1.63 6.49
C TRP A 23 2.94 -0.48 7.04
N SER A 24 4.17 -0.80 7.43
CA SER A 24 5.10 0.15 8.05
C SER A 24 6.00 0.88 7.04
N GLU A 25 5.88 0.57 5.75
CA GLU A 25 6.69 1.14 4.68
C GLU A 25 6.03 2.31 4.00
N GLN A 26 6.84 3.34 3.70
CA GLN A 26 6.38 4.47 2.91
C GLN A 26 6.25 4.04 1.45
N GLY A 27 5.06 4.25 0.89
CA GLY A 27 4.74 3.94 -0.49
C GLY A 27 4.32 5.18 -1.27
N ALA A 28 4.41 5.09 -2.61
CA ALA A 28 3.77 6.10 -3.46
C ALA A 28 2.25 6.03 -3.31
N VAL A 29 1.59 7.18 -3.26
CA VAL A 29 0.14 7.28 -3.04
C VAL A 29 -0.55 7.79 -4.28
N SER A 30 -1.69 7.19 -4.63
CA SER A 30 -2.63 7.73 -5.62
C SER A 30 -3.98 7.91 -4.96
N PHE A 31 -4.62 9.05 -5.22
CA PHE A 31 -5.88 9.44 -4.60
C PHE A 31 -6.93 9.72 -5.67
N SER A 32 -8.16 9.27 -5.43
CA SER A 32 -9.33 9.64 -6.24
C SER A 32 -10.54 9.83 -5.34
N CYS A 33 -11.38 10.81 -5.64
CA CYS A 33 -12.59 11.09 -4.88
C CYS A 33 -13.63 11.73 -5.80
N ASN A 34 -14.90 11.44 -5.55
CA ASN A 34 -16.01 11.99 -6.33
C ASN A 34 -16.67 13.23 -5.67
N SER A 35 -16.12 13.76 -4.59
CA SER A 35 -16.66 14.89 -3.84
C SER A 35 -15.55 15.74 -3.25
N ASP A 36 -15.57 17.04 -3.52
CA ASP A 36 -14.58 17.99 -3.00
C ASP A 36 -14.60 18.08 -1.48
N ALA A 37 -15.79 18.05 -0.88
CA ALA A 37 -15.94 18.11 0.58
C ALA A 37 -15.30 16.89 1.27
N LEU A 38 -15.50 15.69 0.69
CA LEU A 38 -14.86 14.48 1.18
C LEU A 38 -13.35 14.51 0.91
N ALA A 39 -12.92 14.99 -0.26
CA ALA A 39 -11.50 15.12 -0.58
C ALA A 39 -10.76 16.04 0.39
N ILE A 40 -11.32 17.22 0.70
CA ILE A 40 -10.77 18.15 1.69
C ILE A 40 -10.69 17.48 3.05
N THR A 41 -11.74 16.77 3.47
CA THR A 41 -11.77 16.05 4.75
C THR A 41 -10.67 15.00 4.85
N LEU A 42 -10.40 14.27 3.76
CA LEU A 42 -9.40 13.20 3.72
C LEU A 42 -7.96 13.71 3.63
N LEU A 43 -7.75 14.87 3.00
CA LEU A 43 -6.41 15.40 2.69
C LEU A 43 -5.93 16.49 3.66
N THR A 44 -6.80 16.97 4.55
CA THR A 44 -6.45 18.04 5.51
C THR A 44 -6.16 17.45 6.87
N ASP A 45 -5.15 18.00 7.54
CA ASP A 45 -4.79 17.64 8.92
C ASP A 45 -4.59 16.14 9.15
N CYS A 46 -4.05 15.41 8.15
CA CYS A 46 -3.80 13.98 8.26
C CYS A 46 -2.89 13.68 9.46
N ARG A 47 -3.34 12.82 10.37
CA ARG A 47 -2.67 12.50 11.65
C ARG A 47 -2.47 11.01 11.84
N SER A 48 -1.35 10.68 12.48
CA SER A 48 -0.98 9.35 12.93
C SER A 48 -0.53 9.41 14.39
N GLY A 49 -0.21 8.26 14.99
CA GLY A 49 0.41 8.21 16.32
C GLY A 49 1.76 8.94 16.44
N GLN A 50 2.38 9.34 15.32
CA GLN A 50 3.65 10.10 15.28
C GLN A 50 3.44 11.59 14.98
N GLY A 51 2.19 12.06 14.85
CA GLY A 51 1.85 13.43 14.49
C GLY A 51 1.30 13.57 13.06
N PHE A 52 1.41 14.76 12.51
CA PHE A 52 0.92 15.08 11.16
C PHE A 52 1.77 14.44 10.07
N PHE A 53 1.14 14.07 8.95
CA PHE A 53 1.84 13.56 7.77
C PHE A 53 1.22 14.08 6.47
N GLU A 54 2.00 14.08 5.40
CA GLU A 54 1.52 14.41 4.06
C GLU A 54 1.06 13.15 3.34
N LEU A 55 -0.24 13.06 3.02
CA LEU A 55 -0.80 11.87 2.36
C LEU A 55 -0.29 11.72 0.92
N LEU A 56 -0.31 12.80 0.13
CA LEU A 56 0.00 12.76 -1.31
C LEU A 56 1.50 12.71 -1.64
N ALA A 57 2.37 13.13 -0.72
CA ALA A 57 3.82 13.02 -0.88
C ALA A 57 4.32 11.56 -0.79
N GLY A 58 3.42 10.64 -0.40
CA GLY A 58 3.73 9.24 -0.14
C GLY A 58 3.86 8.98 1.35
N THR A 59 3.12 8.00 1.86
CA THR A 59 3.04 7.71 3.29
C THR A 59 2.94 6.19 3.53
N LYS A 60 2.88 5.80 4.80
CA LYS A 60 2.73 4.41 5.23
C LYS A 60 1.25 4.01 5.24
N PRO A 61 0.88 2.80 4.77
CA PRO A 61 -0.49 2.29 4.90
C PRO A 61 -1.02 2.38 6.34
N MET A 62 -0.17 2.11 7.34
CA MET A 62 -0.52 2.21 8.75
C MET A 62 -0.92 3.63 9.19
N TYR A 63 -0.30 4.67 8.63
CA TYR A 63 -0.69 6.05 8.95
C TYR A 63 -2.05 6.41 8.34
N ILE A 64 -2.35 5.87 7.17
CA ILE A 64 -3.66 6.05 6.52
C ILE A 64 -4.74 5.33 7.30
N GLU A 65 -4.50 4.09 7.74
CA GLU A 65 -5.43 3.34 8.59
C GLU A 65 -5.76 4.11 9.87
N GLN A 66 -4.75 4.54 10.63
CA GLN A 66 -4.94 5.33 11.86
C GLN A 66 -5.72 6.62 11.60
N TRP A 67 -5.43 7.30 10.49
CA TRP A 67 -6.14 8.53 10.13
C TRP A 67 -7.61 8.28 9.81
N LEU A 68 -7.90 7.23 9.04
CA LEU A 68 -9.26 6.87 8.65
C LEU A 68 -10.07 6.36 9.84
N GLU A 69 -9.46 5.59 10.75
CA GLU A 69 -10.08 5.19 12.02
C GLU A 69 -10.50 6.44 12.83
N TYR A 70 -9.60 7.41 12.98
CA TYR A 70 -9.89 8.66 13.67
C TYR A 70 -11.03 9.45 13.00
N LEU A 71 -11.05 9.55 11.66
CA LEU A 71 -12.14 10.22 10.94
C LEU A 71 -13.48 9.49 11.11
N GLN A 72 -13.45 8.17 11.24
CA GLN A 72 -14.65 7.36 11.47
C GLN A 72 -15.17 7.54 12.90
N GLU A 73 -14.27 7.63 13.90
CA GLU A 73 -14.62 7.97 15.29
C GLU A 73 -15.24 9.36 15.42
N LEU A 74 -14.79 10.32 14.60
CA LEU A 74 -15.38 11.66 14.52
C LEU A 74 -16.66 11.72 13.66
N GLU A 75 -17.15 10.59 13.16
CA GLU A 75 -18.31 10.48 12.27
C GLU A 75 -18.19 11.30 10.97
N LYS A 76 -16.96 11.70 10.59
CA LYS A 76 -16.68 12.42 9.34
C LYS A 76 -16.74 11.52 8.12
N ILE A 77 -16.49 10.22 8.32
CA ILE A 77 -16.67 9.18 7.32
C ILE A 77 -17.48 8.04 7.93
N ARG A 78 -18.20 7.30 7.09
CA ARG A 78 -19.12 6.25 7.54
C ARG A 78 -18.48 4.87 7.48
N GLN A 79 -17.73 4.59 6.42
CA GLN A 79 -17.20 3.26 6.14
C GLN A 79 -15.80 3.34 5.53
N VAL A 80 -14.95 2.41 5.96
CA VAL A 80 -13.62 2.16 5.43
C VAL A 80 -13.50 0.66 5.11
N GLU A 81 -13.01 0.34 3.92
CA GLU A 81 -12.66 -1.01 3.51
C GLU A 81 -11.21 -1.01 3.02
N VAL A 82 -10.41 -1.99 3.46
CA VAL A 82 -9.03 -2.15 3.00
C VAL A 82 -8.90 -3.42 2.18
N ALA A 83 -8.52 -3.27 0.92
CA ALA A 83 -8.13 -4.37 0.04
C ALA A 83 -6.62 -4.39 -0.14
N ILE A 84 -5.99 -5.54 0.04
CA ILE A 84 -4.53 -5.69 -0.04
C ILE A 84 -4.23 -6.63 -1.19
N TYR A 85 -3.49 -6.13 -2.17
CA TYR A 85 -3.15 -6.87 -3.39
C TYR A 85 -1.68 -7.24 -3.44
N SER A 86 -1.42 -8.46 -3.91
CA SER A 86 -0.10 -9.09 -4.02
C SER A 86 0.41 -9.09 -5.45
N PRO A 87 1.73 -8.86 -5.67
CA PRO A 87 2.35 -9.02 -7.00
C PRO A 87 2.13 -10.40 -7.66
N LEU A 88 1.73 -11.40 -6.88
CA LEU A 88 1.46 -12.75 -7.36
C LEU A 88 -0.02 -13.02 -7.66
N GLU A 89 -0.91 -12.07 -7.36
CA GLU A 89 -2.33 -12.21 -7.64
C GLU A 89 -2.66 -11.86 -9.10
N PRO A 90 -3.62 -12.58 -9.73
CA PRO A 90 -4.14 -12.19 -11.02
C PRO A 90 -4.68 -10.76 -10.98
N GLY A 91 -4.35 -9.94 -11.97
CA GLY A 91 -4.81 -8.54 -12.04
C GLY A 91 -3.86 -7.52 -11.42
N TYR A 92 -2.83 -7.92 -10.67
CA TYR A 92 -1.92 -6.97 -10.01
C TYR A 92 -1.18 -6.07 -10.99
N ALA A 93 -0.73 -6.62 -12.11
CA ALA A 93 -0.06 -5.86 -13.16
C ALA A 93 -0.98 -4.76 -13.70
N GLN A 94 -2.23 -5.11 -14.02
CA GLN A 94 -3.25 -4.18 -14.51
C GLN A 94 -3.56 -3.10 -13.47
N LEU A 95 -3.68 -3.47 -12.19
CA LEU A 95 -3.89 -2.53 -11.09
C LEU A 95 -2.74 -1.52 -10.93
N CYS A 96 -1.52 -1.92 -11.26
CA CYS A 96 -0.34 -1.06 -11.23
C CYS A 96 -0.09 -0.33 -12.57
N GLY A 97 -0.94 -0.51 -13.60
CA GLY A 97 -0.71 0.04 -14.93
C GLY A 97 0.51 -0.56 -15.65
N LEU A 98 0.87 -1.80 -15.32
CA LEU A 98 2.06 -2.49 -15.82
C LEU A 98 1.73 -3.51 -16.91
N ASP A 99 2.69 -3.72 -17.81
CA ASP A 99 2.67 -4.82 -18.76
C ASP A 99 3.01 -6.12 -17.99
N SER A 100 2.14 -7.12 -18.10
CA SER A 100 2.14 -8.31 -17.23
C SER A 100 3.34 -9.22 -17.47
N GLU A 101 3.85 -9.28 -18.70
CA GLU A 101 5.02 -10.09 -19.05
C GLU A 101 6.28 -9.48 -18.44
N GLN A 102 6.51 -8.18 -18.65
CA GLN A 102 7.68 -7.45 -18.13
C GLN A 102 7.74 -7.48 -16.60
N LEU A 103 6.60 -7.29 -15.93
CA LEU A 103 6.54 -7.35 -14.46
C LEU A 103 6.90 -8.75 -13.95
N LYS A 104 6.39 -9.80 -14.60
CA LYS A 104 6.66 -11.18 -14.21
C LYS A 104 8.14 -11.51 -14.35
N THR A 105 8.75 -11.17 -15.48
CA THR A 105 10.19 -11.35 -15.71
C THR A 105 11.02 -10.57 -14.69
N LEU A 106 10.65 -9.33 -14.40
CA LEU A 106 11.34 -8.49 -13.43
C LEU A 106 11.28 -9.08 -12.02
N LEU A 107 10.10 -9.53 -11.58
CA LEU A 107 9.94 -10.18 -10.29
C LEU A 107 10.78 -11.45 -10.21
N ASP A 108 10.79 -12.27 -11.26
CA ASP A 108 11.60 -13.50 -11.30
C ASP A 108 13.10 -13.19 -11.19
N LEU A 109 13.60 -12.16 -11.89
CA LEU A 109 15.00 -11.72 -11.80
C LEU A 109 15.34 -11.16 -10.41
N VAL A 110 14.44 -10.34 -9.84
CA VAL A 110 14.62 -9.80 -8.50
C VAL A 110 14.64 -10.91 -7.44
N TYR A 111 13.81 -11.94 -7.59
CA TYR A 111 13.81 -13.10 -6.70
C TYR A 111 15.08 -13.94 -6.83
N GLN A 112 15.58 -14.11 -8.05
CA GLN A 112 16.85 -14.80 -8.31
C GLN A 112 18.03 -14.05 -7.69
N VAL A 113 18.11 -12.72 -7.86
CA VAL A 113 19.20 -11.90 -7.32
C VAL A 113 19.13 -11.80 -5.79
N GLY A 114 17.93 -11.65 -5.21
CA GLY A 114 17.73 -11.54 -3.76
C GLY A 114 17.83 -12.86 -2.99
N GLY A 115 18.06 -13.99 -3.68
CA GLY A 115 18.11 -15.32 -3.09
C GLY A 115 16.82 -15.71 -2.36
N PHE A 116 15.68 -15.16 -2.79
CA PHE A 116 14.40 -15.46 -2.16
C PHE A 116 13.80 -16.73 -2.77
N ASN A 117 13.43 -17.69 -1.92
CA ASN A 117 12.60 -18.79 -2.38
C ASN A 117 11.16 -18.27 -2.61
N ARG A 118 10.58 -18.58 -3.78
CA ARG A 118 9.18 -18.25 -4.12
C ARG A 118 8.19 -18.63 -3.01
N LEU A 119 8.43 -19.74 -2.32
CA LEU A 119 7.59 -20.24 -1.22
C LEU A 119 7.71 -19.41 0.07
N GLN A 120 8.86 -18.77 0.29
CA GLN A 120 9.06 -17.82 1.40
C GLN A 120 8.31 -16.51 1.12
N ILE A 121 8.44 -15.99 -0.11
CA ILE A 121 7.70 -14.81 -0.56
C ILE A 121 6.19 -15.02 -0.50
N MET A 122 5.69 -16.16 -0.99
CA MET A 122 4.25 -16.46 -0.93
C MET A 122 3.73 -16.50 0.51
N ARG A 123 4.51 -17.08 1.45
CA ARG A 123 4.15 -17.09 2.87
C ARG A 123 4.17 -15.68 3.47
N TYR A 124 5.18 -14.88 3.14
CA TYR A 124 5.26 -13.48 3.56
C TYR A 124 4.06 -12.68 3.07
N LEU A 125 3.77 -12.73 1.77
CA LEU A 125 2.67 -12.01 1.14
C LEU A 125 1.30 -12.45 1.66
N LYS A 126 1.16 -13.70 2.13
CA LYS A 126 -0.04 -14.17 2.81
C LYS A 126 -0.15 -13.67 4.25
N HIS A 127 0.97 -13.59 4.98
CA HIS A 127 0.98 -13.18 6.40
C HIS A 127 0.85 -11.66 6.59
N ARG A 128 1.29 -10.84 5.63
CA ARG A 128 1.25 -9.36 5.73
C ARG A 128 -0.14 -8.75 5.88
N HIS A 129 -1.20 -9.51 5.65
CA HIS A 129 -2.58 -9.08 5.92
C HIS A 129 -2.85 -8.95 7.43
N SER A 130 -1.98 -9.50 8.28
CA SER A 130 -2.08 -9.43 9.74
C SER A 130 -0.76 -8.92 10.34
N PRO A 131 -0.72 -7.65 10.81
CA PRO A 131 0.48 -7.09 11.47
C PRO A 131 0.96 -7.94 12.65
N THR A 132 0.04 -8.54 13.41
CA THR A 132 0.31 -9.44 14.54
C THR A 132 0.99 -10.75 14.12
N THR A 133 0.65 -11.26 12.93
CA THR A 133 1.30 -12.46 12.37
C THR A 133 2.71 -12.14 11.89
N MET A 134 2.94 -10.90 11.43
CA MET A 134 4.24 -10.45 10.93
C MET A 134 5.27 -10.31 12.06
N SER A 135 4.87 -9.78 13.22
CA SER A 135 5.76 -9.57 14.38
C SER A 135 6.15 -10.86 15.11
N THR A 136 5.39 -11.94 14.94
CA THR A 136 5.60 -13.22 15.67
C THR A 136 6.26 -14.30 14.82
N ARG A 137 6.14 -14.25 13.48
CA ARG A 137 6.64 -15.30 12.58
C ARG A 137 7.95 -14.99 11.86
N TYR A 138 8.40 -13.74 11.89
CA TYR A 138 9.59 -13.32 11.15
C TYR A 138 10.55 -12.59 12.08
N ASN A 139 11.84 -12.88 11.92
CA ASN A 139 12.86 -12.15 12.65
C ASN A 139 13.13 -10.77 11.99
N PRO A 140 13.80 -9.84 12.69
CA PRO A 140 14.03 -8.49 12.16
C PRO A 140 14.83 -8.44 10.85
N GLU A 141 15.80 -9.35 10.67
CA GLU A 141 16.65 -9.40 9.47
C GLU A 141 15.87 -9.90 8.25
N GLU A 142 15.02 -10.91 8.42
CA GLU A 142 14.12 -11.42 7.39
C GLU A 142 13.11 -10.36 6.96
N LEU A 143 12.49 -9.67 7.93
CA LEU A 143 11.60 -8.56 7.63
C LEU A 143 12.34 -7.48 6.83
N GLN A 144 13.56 -7.12 7.22
CA GLN A 144 14.36 -6.13 6.51
C GLN A 144 14.67 -6.56 5.06
N ARG A 145 14.93 -7.84 4.82
CA ARG A 145 15.10 -8.37 3.46
C ARG A 145 13.84 -8.19 2.61
N TYR A 146 12.66 -8.53 3.15
CA TYR A 146 11.40 -8.32 2.41
C TYR A 146 11.10 -6.83 2.18
N ARG A 147 11.59 -5.96 3.07
CA ARG A 147 11.49 -4.51 2.87
C ARG A 147 12.34 -4.00 1.70
N TYR A 148 13.61 -4.41 1.64
CA TYR A 148 14.47 -4.08 0.50
C TYR A 148 13.90 -4.59 -0.83
N LEU A 149 13.26 -5.76 -0.83
CA LEU A 149 12.54 -6.27 -1.99
C LEU A 149 11.40 -5.32 -2.41
N GLY A 150 10.66 -4.77 -1.45
CA GLY A 150 9.59 -3.80 -1.70
C GLY A 150 10.10 -2.47 -2.23
N GLU A 151 11.16 -1.95 -1.64
CA GLU A 151 11.83 -0.74 -2.11
C GLU A 151 12.34 -0.90 -3.55
N LEU A 152 12.98 -2.03 -3.87
CA LEU A 152 13.46 -2.32 -5.22
C LEU A 152 12.31 -2.38 -6.22
N ILE A 153 11.22 -3.08 -5.91
CA ILE A 153 10.02 -3.13 -6.76
C ILE A 153 9.46 -1.72 -6.98
N ASN A 154 9.34 -0.92 -5.91
CA ASN A 154 8.85 0.46 -6.00
C ASN A 154 9.74 1.36 -6.85
N GLN A 155 11.07 1.24 -6.74
CA GLN A 155 12.02 1.98 -7.57
C GLN A 155 11.87 1.61 -9.05
N LEU A 156 11.74 0.32 -9.36
CA LEU A 156 11.56 -0.15 -10.72
C LEU A 156 10.24 0.33 -11.33
N ILE A 157 9.17 0.37 -10.53
CA ILE A 157 7.87 0.94 -10.95
C ILE A 157 8.00 2.44 -11.21
N ARG A 158 8.72 3.19 -10.36
CA ARG A 158 8.95 4.64 -10.54
C ARG A 158 9.74 4.96 -11.80
N LEU A 159 10.75 4.15 -12.14
CA LEU A 159 11.56 4.30 -13.36
C LEU A 159 10.77 4.09 -14.66
N LYS A 160 9.55 3.55 -14.58
CA LYS A 160 8.64 3.39 -15.73
C LYS A 160 7.74 4.62 -15.96
N ALA A 161 7.62 5.56 -15.02
CA ALA A 161 6.91 6.81 -15.28
C ALA A 161 7.62 7.55 -16.44
N PRO A 162 6.90 8.01 -17.47
CA PRO A 162 7.51 8.37 -18.73
C PRO A 162 8.44 9.58 -18.58
N THR A 163 9.65 9.45 -19.13
CA THR A 163 10.16 10.54 -19.99
C THR A 163 9.09 10.84 -21.01
N SER A 164 8.43 11.98 -20.80
CA SER A 164 7.77 12.88 -21.76
C SER A 164 7.05 12.26 -22.95
#